data_AF-A0A959UZJ1-F1
#
_entry.id   AF-A0A959UZJ1-F1
#
_cell.length_a   1.000
_cell.length_b   1.000
_cell.length_c   1.000
_cell.angle_alpha   90.00
_cell.angle_beta   90.00
_cell.angle_gamma   90.00
#
_symmetry.space_group_name_H-M   'P 1'
#
loop_
_entity.id
_entity.type
_entity.pdbx_description
1 polymer ?
#
loop_
_entity_poly.entity_id
_entity_poly.type
_entity_poly.pdbx_seq_one_letter_code
_entity_poly.pdbx_strand_id
1 'polypeptide(L)'
;RIQERADGPGPAARPKSYPSTSRLATGEWYRLMVAEDGVYELTHEQLVAMGVEVDGLASDAINVYGNHFGQLPYANGEVRPTDLLPNAVLMEDGGDGTFDPGDRVLFWATGPHTWRQDSDSTFRHAKHVFTDSASYFVGIDVEAPVRIVDAALAQEPATHQATSFNDRQFIERDLVNLIKSGRNWYGDLFDNVTTYNYSFPIPFVRQDHPVCLTVDVMSRTLG
;
A
#
# COMPACT_ATOMS: atom_id res chain seq x y z
N ARG A 1 20.36 31.97 -31.49
CA ARG A 1 20.98 30.73 -32.00
C ARG A 1 20.87 29.70 -30.89
N ILE A 2 19.72 29.03 -30.82
CA ILE A 2 19.45 27.98 -29.82
C ILE A 2 20.14 26.73 -30.35
N GLN A 3 21.08 26.21 -29.56
CA GLN A 3 21.77 24.97 -29.87
C GLN A 3 20.89 23.85 -29.33
N GLU A 4 20.11 23.24 -30.21
CA GLU A 4 19.42 21.97 -29.93
C GLU A 4 20.50 20.96 -29.50
N ARG A 5 20.45 20.55 -28.24
CA ARG A 5 21.25 19.43 -27.77
C ARG A 5 20.58 18.17 -28.30
N ALA A 6 21.39 17.40 -29.03
CA ALA A 6 21.02 16.17 -29.71
C ALA A 6 20.17 15.23 -28.85
N ASP A 7 19.14 14.69 -29.50
CA ASP A 7 18.35 13.53 -29.08
C ASP A 7 19.27 12.40 -28.59
N GLY A 8 19.31 12.19 -27.28
CA GLY A 8 19.58 10.86 -26.74
C GLY A 8 18.40 9.96 -27.07
N PRO A 9 18.59 8.62 -27.12
CA PRO A 9 17.46 7.72 -27.30
C PRO A 9 16.45 8.01 -26.17
N GLY A 10 15.25 8.46 -26.56
CA GLY A 10 14.16 8.63 -25.61
C GLY A 10 13.95 7.33 -24.82
N PRO A 11 13.43 7.40 -23.58
CA PRO A 11 13.23 6.21 -22.77
C PRO A 11 12.52 5.13 -23.59
N ALA A 12 13.11 3.94 -23.63
CA ALA A 12 12.62 2.84 -24.44
C ALA A 12 11.12 2.62 -24.18
N ALA A 13 10.34 2.49 -25.24
CA ALA A 13 8.90 2.25 -25.13
C ALA A 13 8.66 1.01 -24.27
N ARG A 14 7.80 1.14 -23.26
CA ARG A 14 7.48 0.06 -22.33
C ARG A 14 7.00 -1.19 -23.12
N PRO A 15 7.59 -2.37 -22.89
CA PRO A 15 7.03 -3.62 -23.42
C PRO A 15 5.66 -3.85 -22.78
N LYS A 16 4.64 -3.86 -23.63
CA LYS A 16 3.22 -4.05 -23.29
C LYS A 16 2.92 -5.54 -23.16
N SER A 17 3.42 -6.18 -22.11
CA SER A 17 3.02 -7.55 -21.78
C SER A 17 1.67 -7.51 -21.07
N TYR A 18 0.59 -7.70 -21.84
CA TYR A 18 -0.76 -7.87 -21.30
C TYR A 18 -1.11 -9.36 -21.33
N PRO A 19 -1.80 -9.89 -20.30
CA PRO A 19 -2.39 -11.21 -20.42
C PRO A 19 -3.44 -11.21 -21.53
N SER A 20 -3.67 -12.37 -22.16
CA SER A 20 -4.65 -12.53 -23.24
C SER A 20 -6.09 -12.31 -22.77
N THR A 21 -6.33 -12.46 -21.47
CA THR A 21 -7.62 -12.24 -20.78
C THR A 21 -7.35 -11.55 -19.45
N SER A 22 -8.27 -10.69 -19.00
CA SER A 22 -8.18 -10.10 -17.67
C SER A 22 -8.64 -11.11 -16.63
N ARG A 23 -8.00 -11.12 -15.46
CA ARG A 23 -8.47 -11.87 -14.29
C ARG A 23 -9.92 -11.54 -13.92
N LEU A 24 -10.32 -10.27 -14.10
CA LEU A 24 -11.69 -9.80 -13.85
C LEU A 24 -12.74 -10.36 -14.83
N ALA A 25 -12.34 -11.11 -15.86
CA ALA A 25 -13.25 -11.62 -16.88
C ALA A 25 -14.07 -12.83 -16.42
N THR A 26 -13.67 -13.50 -15.34
CA THR A 26 -14.29 -14.72 -14.80
C THR A 26 -14.43 -14.63 -13.29
N GLY A 27 -15.35 -15.43 -12.72
CA GLY A 27 -15.61 -15.45 -11.28
C GLY A 27 -16.40 -14.24 -10.79
N GLU A 28 -16.58 -14.15 -9.48
CA GLU A 28 -17.23 -13.02 -8.82
C GLU A 28 -16.19 -12.11 -8.15
N TRP A 29 -16.44 -10.80 -8.17
CA TRP A 29 -15.45 -9.81 -7.74
C TRP A 29 -16.06 -8.79 -6.79
N TYR A 30 -15.45 -8.67 -5.62
CA TYR A 30 -15.87 -7.75 -4.58
C TYR A 30 -14.73 -6.82 -4.19
N ARG A 31 -14.99 -5.52 -4.04
CA ARG A 31 -13.94 -4.52 -3.78
C ARG A 31 -13.83 -4.21 -2.28
N LEU A 32 -12.60 -4.22 -1.79
CA LEU A 32 -12.19 -3.78 -0.45
C LEU A 32 -11.36 -2.50 -0.57
N MET A 33 -11.38 -1.66 0.46
CA MET A 33 -10.56 -0.45 0.54
C MET A 33 -9.74 -0.48 1.83
N VAL A 34 -8.45 -0.21 1.72
CA VAL A 34 -7.47 -0.27 2.81
C VAL A 34 -6.81 1.08 2.99
N ALA A 35 -6.84 1.63 4.19
CA ALA A 35 -6.27 2.95 4.49
C ALA A 35 -4.80 2.90 4.93
N GLU A 36 -4.40 1.84 5.62
CA GLU A 36 -3.10 1.73 6.27
C GLU A 36 -2.41 0.40 5.94
N ASP A 37 -1.10 0.36 6.15
CA ASP A 37 -0.32 -0.87 5.98
C ASP A 37 -0.59 -1.80 7.16
N GLY A 38 -0.87 -3.07 6.90
CA GLY A 38 -1.07 -4.04 7.98
C GLY A 38 -1.56 -5.41 7.53
N VAL A 39 -1.76 -6.27 8.52
CA VAL A 39 -2.48 -7.54 8.35
C VAL A 39 -3.96 -7.27 8.51
N TYR A 40 -4.73 -7.63 7.49
CA TYR A 40 -6.17 -7.51 7.44
C TYR A 40 -6.83 -8.88 7.58
N GLU A 41 -7.99 -8.88 8.22
CA GLU A 41 -8.85 -10.03 8.40
C GLU A 41 -10.11 -9.85 7.56
N LEU A 42 -10.51 -10.93 6.88
CA LEU A 42 -11.77 -11.05 6.17
C LEU A 42 -12.53 -12.26 6.72
N THR A 43 -13.58 -12.01 7.50
CA THR A 43 -14.39 -13.06 8.13
C THR A 43 -15.52 -13.52 7.22
N HIS A 44 -16.08 -14.69 7.53
CA HIS A 44 -17.34 -15.17 6.96
C HIS A 44 -18.44 -14.10 6.93
N GLU A 45 -18.71 -13.42 8.05
CA GLU A 45 -19.75 -12.40 8.14
C GLU A 45 -19.47 -11.18 7.25
N GLN A 46 -18.19 -10.83 7.07
CA GLN A 46 -17.81 -9.74 6.17
C GLN A 46 -18.05 -10.11 4.71
N LEU A 47 -17.76 -11.35 4.30
CA LEU A 47 -18.08 -11.83 2.95
C LEU A 47 -19.60 -11.83 2.69
N VAL A 48 -20.39 -12.32 3.64
CA VAL A 48 -21.87 -12.24 3.58
C VAL A 48 -22.33 -10.80 3.42
N ALA A 49 -21.76 -9.87 4.22
CA ALA A 49 -22.12 -8.45 4.15
C ALA A 49 -21.72 -7.79 2.82
N MET A 50 -20.68 -8.30 2.15
CA MET A 50 -20.29 -7.88 0.80
C MET A 50 -21.19 -8.47 -0.29
N GLY A 51 -22.05 -9.43 0.04
CA GLY A 51 -22.99 -10.08 -0.89
C GLY A 51 -22.45 -11.36 -1.51
N VAL A 52 -21.39 -11.95 -0.96
CA VAL A 52 -20.85 -13.24 -1.41
C VAL A 52 -21.77 -14.37 -0.94
N GLU A 53 -22.05 -15.34 -1.83
CA GLU A 53 -22.63 -16.62 -1.41
C GLU A 53 -21.55 -17.48 -0.74
N VAL A 54 -21.74 -17.76 0.54
CA VAL A 54 -20.83 -18.51 1.40
C VAL A 54 -21.37 -19.90 1.78
N ASP A 55 -22.65 -20.20 1.53
CA ASP A 55 -23.25 -21.49 1.86
C ASP A 55 -22.62 -22.61 1.03
N GLY A 56 -21.81 -23.45 1.69
CA GLY A 56 -21.03 -24.49 1.04
C GLY A 56 -19.90 -23.96 0.14
N LEU A 57 -19.47 -22.71 0.34
CA LEU A 57 -18.36 -22.12 -0.40
C LEU A 57 -17.06 -22.82 -0.03
N ALA A 58 -16.35 -23.34 -1.01
CA ALA A 58 -15.04 -23.92 -0.78
C ALA A 58 -14.04 -22.84 -0.36
N SER A 59 -13.27 -23.07 0.70
CA SER A 59 -12.22 -22.14 1.16
C SER A 59 -11.21 -21.82 0.06
N ASP A 60 -10.95 -22.77 -0.84
CA ASP A 60 -10.07 -22.61 -2.01
C ASP A 60 -10.64 -21.78 -3.17
N ALA A 61 -11.93 -21.43 -3.13
CA ALA A 61 -12.50 -20.48 -4.07
C ALA A 61 -12.08 -19.02 -3.76
N ILE A 62 -11.72 -18.73 -2.51
CA ILE A 62 -11.52 -17.36 -2.03
C ILE A 62 -10.10 -16.89 -2.28
N ASN A 63 -10.00 -15.82 -3.08
CA ASN A 63 -8.76 -15.17 -3.46
C ASN A 63 -8.76 -13.69 -3.09
N VAL A 64 -7.60 -13.13 -2.77
CA VAL A 64 -7.41 -11.68 -2.62
C VAL A 64 -6.40 -11.19 -3.66
N TYR A 65 -6.68 -10.03 -4.25
CA TYR A 65 -5.86 -9.38 -5.26
C TYR A 65 -5.58 -7.94 -4.87
N GLY A 66 -4.38 -7.47 -5.18
CA GLY A 66 -3.95 -6.12 -4.85
C GLY A 66 -2.65 -5.77 -5.54
N ASN A 67 -2.54 -4.53 -6.02
CA ASN A 67 -1.39 -4.12 -6.81
C ASN A 67 -0.28 -3.47 -5.97
N HIS A 68 -0.47 -3.00 -4.74
CA HIS A 68 0.62 -2.55 -3.83
C HIS A 68 1.63 -1.49 -4.39
N PHE A 69 1.36 -0.83 -5.52
CA PHE A 69 2.32 0.10 -6.18
C PHE A 69 2.18 1.57 -5.78
N GLY A 70 1.27 1.89 -4.85
CA GLY A 70 0.97 3.27 -4.47
C GLY A 70 0.46 4.10 -5.65
N GLN A 71 0.88 5.37 -5.70
CA GLN A 71 0.41 6.29 -6.73
C GLN A 71 0.96 5.97 -8.12
N LEU A 72 0.08 6.07 -9.13
CA LEU A 72 0.47 5.95 -10.53
C LEU A 72 1.65 6.90 -10.87
N PRO A 73 2.76 6.37 -11.41
CA PRO A 73 3.89 7.20 -11.80
C PRO A 73 3.54 8.20 -12.90
N TYR A 74 4.11 9.39 -12.83
CA TYR A 74 3.96 10.40 -13.89
C TYR A 74 4.80 10.08 -15.13
N ALA A 75 5.88 9.32 -14.96
CA ALA A 75 6.74 8.89 -16.04
C ALA A 75 6.11 7.69 -16.78
N ASN A 76 5.96 7.82 -18.09
CA ASN A 76 5.34 6.78 -18.93
C ASN A 76 6.19 5.50 -19.07
N GLY A 77 7.48 5.56 -18.74
CA GLY A 77 8.40 4.44 -18.84
C GLY A 77 8.40 3.51 -17.62
N GLU A 78 7.78 3.92 -16.51
CA GLU A 78 7.76 3.12 -15.28
C GLU A 78 6.90 1.87 -15.46
N VAL A 79 7.46 0.73 -15.06
CA VAL A 79 6.78 -0.57 -15.14
C VAL A 79 5.72 -0.64 -14.04
N ARG A 80 4.55 -1.16 -14.40
CA ARG A 80 3.43 -1.41 -13.49
C ARG A 80 2.73 -2.69 -13.91
N PRO A 81 2.00 -3.37 -13.01
CA PRO A 81 1.15 -4.47 -13.41
C PRO A 81 0.18 -4.05 -14.52
N THR A 82 -0.04 -4.95 -15.47
CA THR A 82 -1.02 -4.79 -16.56
C THR A 82 -2.37 -5.38 -16.21
N ASP A 83 -2.44 -6.16 -15.13
CA ASP A 83 -3.65 -6.77 -14.57
C ASP A 83 -3.49 -6.87 -13.03
N LEU A 84 -4.51 -7.38 -12.34
CA LEU A 84 -4.44 -7.64 -10.90
C LEU A 84 -3.38 -8.69 -10.54
N LEU A 85 -2.61 -8.42 -9.48
CA LEU A 85 -1.69 -9.40 -8.91
C LEU A 85 -2.36 -10.17 -7.77
N PRO A 86 -2.17 -11.50 -7.72
CA PRO A 86 -2.65 -12.29 -6.60
C PRO A 86 -1.90 -11.90 -5.32
N ASN A 87 -2.64 -11.78 -4.23
CA ASN A 87 -2.09 -11.56 -2.91
C ASN A 87 -2.07 -12.89 -2.15
N ALA A 88 -0.98 -13.17 -1.44
CA ALA A 88 -0.89 -14.38 -0.64
C ALA A 88 -1.80 -14.27 0.58
N VAL A 89 -2.59 -15.30 0.84
CA VAL A 89 -3.53 -15.33 1.97
C VAL A 89 -3.26 -16.52 2.88
N LEU A 90 -3.47 -16.33 4.17
CA LEU A 90 -3.57 -17.41 5.14
C LEU A 90 -5.06 -17.71 5.34
N MET A 91 -5.45 -18.96 5.08
CA MET A 91 -6.80 -19.45 5.29
C MET A 91 -6.86 -20.16 6.64
N GLU A 92 -7.82 -19.79 7.48
CA GLU A 92 -8.12 -20.47 8.73
C GLU A 92 -9.59 -20.90 8.70
N ASP A 93 -9.82 -22.15 8.29
CA ASP A 93 -11.14 -22.77 8.05
C ASP A 93 -11.38 -24.05 8.87
N GLY A 94 -10.59 -24.25 9.93
CA GLY A 94 -10.65 -25.49 10.71
C GLY A 94 -10.19 -26.77 9.99
N GLY A 95 -9.85 -26.70 8.70
CA GLY A 95 -9.34 -27.81 7.89
C GLY A 95 -10.40 -28.71 7.26
N ASP A 96 -11.66 -28.29 7.19
CA ASP A 96 -12.73 -29.03 6.50
C ASP A 96 -12.91 -28.63 5.02
N GLY A 97 -12.25 -27.55 4.58
CA GLY A 97 -12.25 -27.07 3.21
C GLY A 97 -13.49 -26.27 2.81
N THR A 98 -14.37 -25.95 3.76
CA THR A 98 -15.55 -25.09 3.58
C THR A 98 -15.35 -23.80 4.37
N PHE A 99 -15.86 -22.68 3.86
CA PHE A 99 -15.75 -21.40 4.54
C PHE A 99 -17.02 -21.13 5.35
N ASP A 100 -17.01 -21.56 6.61
CA ASP A 100 -18.13 -21.57 7.53
C ASP A 100 -18.07 -20.41 8.56
N PRO A 101 -19.16 -20.19 9.34
CA PRO A 101 -19.16 -19.18 10.40
C PRO A 101 -18.04 -19.40 11.43
N GLY A 102 -17.19 -18.39 11.62
CA GLY A 102 -16.00 -18.45 12.47
C GLY A 102 -14.68 -18.52 11.69
N ASP A 103 -14.76 -18.77 10.40
CA ASP A 103 -13.59 -18.83 9.52
C ASP A 103 -13.16 -17.46 9.03
N ARG A 104 -11.87 -17.36 8.69
CA ARG A 104 -11.26 -16.11 8.26
C ARG A 104 -10.13 -16.29 7.26
N VAL A 105 -9.97 -15.25 6.46
CA VAL A 105 -8.83 -15.07 5.56
C VAL A 105 -7.99 -13.92 6.07
N LEU A 106 -6.70 -14.18 6.31
CA LEU A 106 -5.73 -13.19 6.72
C LEU A 106 -4.81 -12.85 5.56
N PHE A 107 -4.55 -11.57 5.32
CA PHE A 107 -3.65 -11.12 4.26
C PHE A 107 -2.96 -9.81 4.62
N TRP A 108 -1.74 -9.61 4.09
CA TRP A 108 -1.07 -8.32 4.19
C TRP A 108 -1.63 -7.37 3.13
N ALA A 109 -1.91 -6.12 3.52
CA ALA A 109 -2.25 -5.07 2.60
C ALA A 109 -1.42 -3.82 2.88
N THR A 110 -1.03 -3.15 1.82
CA THR A 110 -0.41 -1.82 1.83
C THR A 110 -1.48 -0.77 1.49
N GLY A 111 -1.52 0.30 2.26
CA GLY A 111 -2.32 1.49 2.03
C GLY A 111 -1.88 2.27 0.77
N PRO A 112 -2.48 3.44 0.50
CA PRO A 112 -2.20 4.19 -0.72
C PRO A 112 -0.84 4.93 -0.66
N HIS A 113 -0.39 5.23 0.56
CA HIS A 113 0.83 5.97 0.84
C HIS A 113 2.04 5.05 0.78
N THR A 114 3.20 5.57 0.38
CA THR A 114 4.42 4.75 0.27
C THR A 114 5.58 5.39 1.01
N TRP A 115 6.54 4.57 1.40
CA TRP A 115 7.82 5.01 1.94
C TRP A 115 8.93 4.56 1.01
N ARG A 116 9.85 5.47 0.70
CA ARG A 116 11.03 5.18 -0.14
C ARG A 116 12.29 5.44 0.67
N GLN A 117 13.23 4.50 0.63
CA GLN A 117 14.54 4.70 1.21
C GLN A 117 15.45 5.40 0.20
N ASP A 118 16.13 6.45 0.64
CA ASP A 118 17.12 7.17 -0.14
C ASP A 118 18.53 6.56 0.01
N SER A 119 19.45 7.04 -0.83
CA SER A 119 20.86 6.61 -0.82
C SER A 119 21.60 6.89 0.50
N ASP A 120 21.14 7.87 1.28
CA ASP A 120 21.69 8.21 2.60
C ASP A 120 21.04 7.41 3.73
N SER A 121 20.27 6.36 3.40
CA SER A 121 19.50 5.52 4.32
C SER A 121 18.36 6.23 5.05
N THR A 122 18.03 7.47 4.71
CA THR A 122 16.82 8.13 5.20
C THR A 122 15.58 7.62 4.46
N PHE A 123 14.40 7.83 5.04
CA PHE A 123 13.14 7.46 4.43
C PHE A 123 12.33 8.71 4.09
N ARG A 124 11.80 8.76 2.86
CA ARG A 124 10.83 9.76 2.44
C ARG A 124 9.45 9.16 2.34
N HIS A 125 8.50 9.81 2.99
CA HIS A 125 7.09 9.57 2.79
C HIS A 125 6.67 10.12 1.42
N ALA A 126 5.91 9.33 0.66
CA ALA A 126 5.29 9.73 -0.59
C ALA A 126 3.79 9.54 -0.45
N LYS A 127 3.10 10.66 -0.19
CA LYS A 127 1.65 10.70 -0.06
C LYS A 127 0.96 10.53 -1.41
N HIS A 128 -0.09 9.73 -1.45
CA HIS A 128 -0.97 9.63 -2.62
C HIS A 128 -1.86 10.87 -2.71
N VAL A 129 -1.73 11.65 -3.78
CA VAL A 129 -2.40 12.96 -3.90
C VAL A 129 -3.85 12.89 -4.38
N PHE A 130 -4.35 11.69 -4.72
CA PHE A 130 -5.70 11.49 -5.27
C PHE A 130 -6.59 10.51 -4.48
N THR A 131 -6.08 9.85 -3.45
CA THR A 131 -6.87 8.91 -2.63
C THR A 131 -6.22 8.76 -1.26
N ASP A 132 -7.06 8.48 -0.26
CA ASP A 132 -6.72 8.12 1.12
C ASP A 132 -6.83 6.61 1.38
N SER A 133 -7.18 5.84 0.35
CA SER A 133 -7.37 4.40 0.45
C SER A 133 -6.92 3.65 -0.81
N ALA A 134 -6.34 2.46 -0.62
CA ALA A 134 -5.93 1.53 -1.66
C ALA A 134 -7.02 0.47 -1.91
N SER A 135 -7.27 0.16 -3.18
CA SER A 135 -8.26 -0.84 -3.57
C SER A 135 -7.66 -2.24 -3.61
N TYR A 136 -8.33 -3.18 -2.95
CA TYR A 136 -8.11 -4.63 -3.05
C TYR A 136 -9.37 -5.29 -3.59
N PHE A 137 -9.23 -6.49 -4.12
CA PHE A 137 -10.35 -7.22 -4.71
C PHE A 137 -10.37 -8.66 -4.18
N VAL A 138 -11.54 -9.09 -3.73
CA VAL A 138 -11.83 -10.49 -3.42
C VAL A 138 -12.36 -11.12 -4.69
N GLY A 139 -11.71 -12.19 -5.14
CA GLY A 139 -12.15 -13.02 -6.26
C GLY A 139 -12.70 -14.34 -5.75
N ILE A 140 -13.88 -14.73 -6.20
CA ILE A 140 -14.52 -16.02 -5.90
C ILE A 140 -14.60 -16.85 -7.19
N ASP A 141 -14.27 -18.14 -7.09
CA ASP A 141 -14.28 -19.10 -8.22
C ASP A 141 -13.45 -18.62 -9.43
N VAL A 142 -12.28 -18.08 -9.14
CA VAL A 142 -11.32 -17.59 -10.14
C VAL A 142 -10.19 -18.61 -10.37
N GLU A 143 -8.94 -18.17 -10.48
CA GLU A 143 -7.77 -19.04 -10.47
C GLU A 143 -7.50 -19.62 -9.06
N ALA A 144 -6.64 -20.64 -9.00
CA ALA A 144 -6.23 -21.23 -7.73
C ALA A 144 -5.55 -20.19 -6.82
N PRO A 145 -5.84 -20.20 -5.51
CA PRO A 145 -5.35 -19.18 -4.59
C PRO A 145 -3.86 -19.30 -4.32
N VAL A 146 -3.23 -18.15 -4.13
CA VAL A 146 -1.87 -18.07 -3.60
C VAL A 146 -1.98 -18.09 -2.08
N ARG A 147 -1.44 -19.15 -1.46
CA ARG A 147 -1.42 -19.30 0.00
C ARG A 147 -0.09 -18.85 0.58
N ILE A 148 -0.12 -18.33 1.80
CA ILE A 148 1.10 -18.14 2.60
C ILE A 148 1.68 -19.52 2.89
N VAL A 149 2.97 -19.68 2.66
CA VAL A 149 3.71 -20.91 2.96
C VAL A 149 4.73 -20.64 4.04
N ASP A 150 4.99 -21.65 4.87
CA ASP A 150 6.03 -21.54 5.88
C ASP A 150 7.39 -21.30 5.22
N ALA A 151 8.11 -20.30 5.72
CA ALA A 151 9.46 -20.04 5.30
C ALA A 151 10.39 -21.15 5.81
N ALA A 152 11.24 -21.68 4.93
CA ALA A 152 12.28 -22.61 5.32
C ALA A 152 13.27 -21.93 6.29
N LEU A 153 13.29 -22.38 7.54
CA LEU A 153 14.19 -21.84 8.56
C LEU A 153 15.61 -22.39 8.40
N ALA A 154 16.60 -21.52 8.57
CA ALA A 154 18.00 -21.93 8.62
C ALA A 154 18.25 -22.83 9.85
N GLN A 155 18.98 -23.93 9.65
CA GLN A 155 19.33 -24.88 10.72
C GLN A 155 20.65 -24.50 11.44
N GLU A 156 21.41 -23.56 10.86
CA GLU A 156 22.64 -23.06 11.44
C GLU A 156 22.37 -22.13 12.63
N PRO A 157 23.30 -22.03 13.59
CA PRO A 157 23.19 -21.08 14.69
C PRO A 157 23.02 -19.64 14.19
N ALA A 158 22.18 -18.87 14.87
CA ALA A 158 21.99 -17.46 14.54
C ALA A 158 23.32 -16.70 14.67
N THR A 159 23.73 -16.02 13.60
CA THR A 159 24.95 -15.20 13.58
C THR A 159 24.69 -13.76 14.02
N HIS A 160 23.43 -13.30 13.91
CA HIS A 160 23.01 -11.94 14.22
C HIS A 160 21.65 -11.98 14.91
N GLN A 161 21.45 -11.10 15.88
CA GLN A 161 20.16 -10.92 16.54
C GLN A 161 19.68 -9.49 16.29
N ALA A 162 18.56 -9.35 15.57
CA ALA A 162 17.89 -8.06 15.41
C ALA A 162 17.02 -7.80 16.65
N THR A 163 17.32 -6.72 17.38
CA THR A 163 16.58 -6.31 18.60
C THR A 163 15.98 -4.91 18.48
N SER A 164 16.18 -4.24 17.35
CA SER A 164 15.64 -2.92 17.02
C SER A 164 15.24 -2.86 15.56
N PHE A 165 14.35 -1.92 15.26
CA PHE A 165 13.89 -1.59 13.93
C PHE A 165 13.73 -0.07 13.81
N ASN A 166 13.62 0.43 12.59
CA ASN A 166 13.31 1.83 12.33
C ASN A 166 11.79 2.00 12.24
N ASP A 167 11.22 2.84 13.09
CA ASP A 167 9.82 3.27 12.99
C ASP A 167 9.69 4.52 12.13
N ARG A 168 8.56 4.67 11.42
CA ARG A 168 8.30 5.79 10.51
C ARG A 168 6.85 6.24 10.63
N GLN A 169 6.66 7.52 10.86
CA GLN A 169 5.33 8.14 10.97
C GLN A 169 5.32 9.48 10.24
N PHE A 170 4.14 9.92 9.82
CA PHE A 170 3.95 11.20 9.15
C PHE A 170 2.64 11.86 9.63
N ILE A 171 2.57 13.19 9.51
CA ILE A 171 1.33 13.95 9.68
C ILE A 171 1.19 14.87 8.47
N GLU A 172 0.14 14.67 7.68
CA GLU A 172 -0.17 15.51 6.53
C GLU A 172 -1.68 15.53 6.31
N ARG A 173 -2.32 16.67 6.61
CA ARG A 173 -3.80 16.79 6.71
C ARG A 173 -4.49 17.37 5.48
N ASP A 174 -3.75 17.79 4.46
CA ASP A 174 -4.26 18.42 3.22
C ASP A 174 -5.35 19.48 3.43
N LEU A 175 -5.13 20.43 4.34
CA LEU A 175 -6.15 21.44 4.70
C LEU A 175 -6.15 22.64 3.74
N VAL A 176 -4.97 23.05 3.24
CA VAL A 176 -4.81 24.30 2.49
C VAL A 176 -4.07 24.06 1.19
N ASN A 177 -4.68 24.45 0.08
CA ASN A 177 -4.00 24.67 -1.20
C ASN A 177 -3.83 26.17 -1.44
N LEU A 178 -2.59 26.67 -1.38
CA LEU A 178 -2.30 28.11 -1.33
C LEU A 178 -2.87 28.92 -2.51
N ILE A 179 -2.82 28.34 -3.72
CA ILE A 179 -3.25 29.00 -4.97
C ILE A 179 -4.55 28.40 -5.53
N LYS A 180 -5.19 27.51 -4.77
CA LYS A 180 -6.37 26.72 -5.19
C LYS A 180 -6.14 25.99 -6.52
N SER A 181 -4.91 25.57 -6.77
CA SER A 181 -4.47 24.93 -7.99
C SER A 181 -3.23 24.06 -7.73
N GLY A 182 -2.94 23.15 -8.65
CA GLY A 182 -1.89 22.15 -8.48
C GLY A 182 -2.25 21.09 -7.44
N ARG A 183 -1.23 20.41 -6.92
CA ARG A 183 -1.38 19.22 -6.05
C ARG A 183 -0.65 19.35 -4.72
N ASN A 184 -0.08 20.51 -4.45
CA ASN A 184 0.59 20.76 -3.19
C ASN A 184 -0.46 21.22 -2.19
N TRP A 185 -0.68 20.38 -1.20
CA TRP A 185 -1.56 20.65 -0.08
C TRP A 185 -0.72 20.75 1.18
N TYR A 186 -1.13 21.61 2.09
CA TYR A 186 -0.44 21.86 3.35
C TYR A 186 -1.41 21.68 4.51
N GLY A 187 -0.86 21.43 5.69
CA GLY A 187 -1.61 21.27 6.92
C GLY A 187 -1.99 22.60 7.57
N ASP A 188 -1.61 22.72 8.84
CA ASP A 188 -2.04 23.84 9.69
C ASP A 188 -1.45 25.19 9.20
N LEU A 189 -2.30 26.23 9.23
CA LEU A 189 -1.94 27.58 8.84
C LEU A 189 -1.39 28.34 10.05
N PHE A 190 -0.14 28.80 9.96
CA PHE A 190 0.47 29.64 10.98
C PHE A 190 0.17 31.12 10.70
N ASP A 191 -0.88 31.66 11.32
CA ASP A 191 -1.29 33.07 11.20
C ASP A 191 -1.38 33.77 12.57
N ASN A 192 -2.58 34.02 13.09
CA ASN A 192 -2.84 34.42 14.47
C ASN A 192 -2.44 33.31 15.45
N VAL A 193 -2.60 32.03 15.04
CA VAL A 193 -2.10 30.88 15.80
C VAL A 193 -0.71 30.54 15.26
N THR A 194 0.32 30.79 16.07
CA THR A 194 1.72 30.61 15.68
C THR A 194 2.37 29.37 16.28
N THR A 195 1.61 28.55 17.01
CA THR A 195 2.12 27.36 17.70
C THR A 195 1.13 26.21 17.58
N TYR A 196 1.64 25.05 17.17
CA TYR A 196 0.90 23.81 17.07
C TYR A 196 1.70 22.68 17.72
N ASN A 197 0.99 21.72 18.33
CA ASN A 197 1.58 20.52 18.89
C ASN A 197 1.28 19.32 17.98
N TYR A 198 2.33 18.58 17.64
CA TYR A 198 2.26 17.36 16.84
C TYR A 198 2.73 16.19 17.70
N SER A 199 1.90 15.15 17.82
CA SER A 199 2.19 13.99 18.65
C SER A 199 2.43 12.77 17.77
N PHE A 200 3.53 12.07 18.01
CA PHE A 200 3.88 10.81 17.37
C PHE A 200 4.00 9.72 18.46
N PRO A 201 3.06 8.77 18.53
CA PRO A 201 3.16 7.66 19.48
C PRO A 201 4.22 6.67 19.00
N ILE A 202 5.43 6.74 19.57
CA ILE A 202 6.53 5.83 19.23
C ILE A 202 6.80 4.92 20.44
N PRO A 203 6.22 3.70 20.49
CA PRO A 203 6.54 2.76 21.56
C PRO A 203 7.98 2.22 21.39
N PHE A 204 8.59 1.80 22.50
CA PHE A 204 9.92 1.16 22.52
C PHE A 204 11.08 2.01 21.96
N VAL A 205 10.98 3.34 22.06
CA VAL A 205 12.07 4.27 21.69
C VAL A 205 13.34 3.94 22.47
N ARG A 206 14.45 3.79 21.74
CA ARG A 206 15.79 3.76 22.32
C ARG A 206 16.36 5.18 22.37
N GLN A 207 16.76 5.64 23.56
CA GLN A 207 17.11 7.04 23.80
C GLN A 207 18.46 7.48 23.20
N ASP A 208 19.32 6.53 22.84
CA ASP A 208 20.66 6.74 22.31
C ASP A 208 20.75 6.63 20.78
N HIS A 209 19.61 6.51 20.10
CA HIS A 209 19.54 6.41 18.65
C HIS A 209 19.09 7.72 17.99
N PRO A 210 19.61 8.04 16.79
CA PRO A 210 19.26 9.27 16.09
C PRO A 210 17.79 9.25 15.65
N VAL A 211 17.15 10.42 15.75
CA VAL A 211 15.82 10.69 15.20
C VAL A 211 15.98 11.62 13.99
N CYS A 212 15.26 11.33 12.91
CA CYS A 212 15.17 12.22 11.76
C CYS A 212 13.78 12.88 11.75
N LEU A 213 13.74 14.21 11.69
CA LEU A 213 12.52 14.98 11.52
C LEU A 213 12.63 15.82 10.25
N THR A 214 11.67 15.60 9.35
CA THR A 214 11.52 16.41 8.13
C THR A 214 10.27 17.26 8.27
N VAL A 215 10.39 18.56 7.98
CA VAL A 215 9.28 19.50 7.99
C VAL A 215 9.24 20.21 6.64
N ASP A 216 8.08 20.21 5.99
CA ASP A 216 7.81 21.01 4.79
C ASP A 216 6.93 22.21 5.18
N VAL A 217 7.36 23.41 4.80
CA VAL A 217 6.67 24.66 5.10
C VAL A 217 6.60 25.52 3.85
N MET A 218 5.49 26.22 3.70
CA MET A 218 5.32 27.21 2.64
C MET A 218 4.86 28.54 3.23
N SER A 219 5.45 29.63 2.76
CA SER A 219 5.06 30.99 3.10
C SER A 219 4.61 31.74 1.86
N ARG A 220 3.73 32.73 2.06
CA ARG A 220 3.38 33.72 1.05
C ARG A 220 3.47 35.11 1.66
N THR A 221 4.06 36.04 0.93
CA THR A 221 4.04 37.46 1.28
C THR A 221 2.92 38.13 0.49
N LEU A 222 2.03 38.85 1.16
CA LEU A 222 1.09 39.74 0.49
C LEU A 222 1.83 41.05 0.21
N GLY A 223 2.09 41.31 -1.07
CA GLY A 223 2.60 42.59 -1.57
C GLY A 223 1.48 43.53 -1.97
#